data_AF-A0AAW1I086-F1
#
_entry.id   AF-A0AAW1I086-F1
#
_cell.length_a   1.000
_cell.length_b   1.000
_cell.length_c   1.000
_cell.angle_alpha   90.00
_cell.angle_beta   90.00
_cell.angle_gamma   90.00
#
_symmetry.space_group_name_H-M   'P 1'
#
loop_
_entity.id
_entity.type
_entity.pdbx_description
1 polymer ?
#
loop_
_entity_poly.entity_id
_entity_poly.type
_entity_poly.pdbx_seq_one_letter_code
_entity_poly.pdbx_strand_id
1 'polypeptide(L)'
;MWSKADEFMSLVSRAWQERVAGTPMFQVVTKMKRLKLVLKDFNKSMFSDVENNASILLMALHSLQSKLREKPDDPDLIQAEKDTSRDYVRISQAKESFLAQKAKVEWLEGGDDNTAFFHATIKKRRAHYRVTQIQSDAGQLLNNPDDIKRAFEEFYVNLLGCCKEVQPVHVPTIHRGKVMGEELHALLCRAVSGKEVRQAIFSIPGTKAPGPDVIVAKF
;
A
#
# COMPACT_ATOMS: atom_id res chain seq x y z
N MET A 1 -10.33 -0.52 -2.76
CA MET A 1 -10.78 0.82 -3.16
C MET A 1 -10.49 1.05 -4.63
N TRP A 2 -9.23 1.09 -5.05
CA TRP A 2 -8.86 1.28 -6.47
C TRP A 2 -9.38 0.16 -7.38
N SER A 3 -9.33 -1.10 -6.93
CA SER A 3 -9.80 -2.27 -7.69
C SER A 3 -11.31 -2.30 -7.99
N LYS A 4 -12.09 -1.40 -7.41
CA LYS A 4 -13.54 -1.28 -7.67
C LYS A 4 -13.86 -0.18 -8.70
N ALA A 5 -12.87 0.61 -9.13
CA ALA A 5 -13.08 1.62 -10.16
C ALA A 5 -13.02 0.96 -11.55
N ASP A 6 -13.97 1.30 -12.43
CA ASP A 6 -14.09 0.71 -13.76
C ASP A 6 -12.82 0.90 -14.62
N GLU A 7 -12.12 2.02 -14.42
CA GLU A 7 -10.89 2.37 -15.13
C GLU A 7 -9.63 1.68 -14.59
N PHE A 8 -9.71 1.00 -13.44
CA PHE A 8 -8.53 0.43 -12.79
C PHE A 8 -7.86 -0.64 -13.64
N MET A 9 -8.63 -1.60 -14.15
CA MET A 9 -8.09 -2.72 -14.93
C MET A 9 -7.53 -2.28 -16.28
N SER A 10 -8.17 -1.31 -16.95
CA SER A 10 -7.68 -0.76 -18.22
C SER A 10 -6.36 -0.01 -18.01
N LEU A 11 -6.26 0.76 -16.92
CA LEU A 11 -5.06 1.50 -16.55
C LEU A 11 -3.88 0.57 -16.20
N VAL A 12 -4.12 -0.49 -15.42
CA VAL A 12 -3.12 -1.51 -15.11
C VAL A 12 -2.64 -2.20 -16.39
N SER A 13 -3.57 -2.64 -17.23
CA SER A 13 -3.27 -3.32 -18.49
C SER A 13 -2.37 -2.46 -19.40
N ARG A 14 -2.73 -1.19 -19.58
CA ARG A 14 -1.94 -0.24 -20.38
C ARG A 14 -0.53 -0.07 -19.84
N ALA A 15 -0.38 0.13 -18.53
CA ALA A 15 0.94 0.28 -17.90
C ALA A 15 1.79 -1.00 -18.02
N TRP A 16 1.16 -2.18 -18.06
CA TRP A 16 1.85 -3.47 -18.09
C TRP A 16 2.24 -3.96 -19.49
N GLN A 17 1.50 -3.53 -20.52
CA GLN A 17 1.73 -3.93 -21.92
C GLN A 17 2.94 -3.23 -22.56
N GLU A 18 3.41 -2.13 -21.99
CA GLU A 18 4.60 -1.44 -22.49
C GLU A 18 5.85 -2.35 -22.42
N ARG A 19 6.62 -2.37 -23.51
CA ARG A 19 7.85 -3.17 -23.58
C ARG A 19 8.95 -2.53 -22.73
N VAL A 20 9.66 -3.37 -21.99
CA VAL A 20 10.86 -3.00 -21.23
C VAL A 20 11.96 -3.96 -21.67
N ALA A 21 13.11 -3.44 -22.09
CA ALA A 21 14.29 -4.25 -22.41
C ALA A 21 15.10 -4.54 -21.15
N GLY A 22 15.75 -5.71 -21.09
CA GLY A 22 16.60 -6.12 -19.97
C GLY A 22 16.30 -7.54 -19.49
N THR A 23 16.88 -7.92 -18.36
CA THR A 23 16.64 -9.22 -17.73
C THR A 23 15.18 -9.35 -17.26
N PRO A 24 14.60 -10.56 -17.17
CA PRO A 24 13.21 -10.74 -16.72
C PRO A 24 12.91 -10.04 -15.39
N MET A 25 13.84 -10.09 -14.43
CA MET A 25 13.69 -9.41 -13.14
C MET A 25 13.68 -7.88 -13.30
N PHE A 26 14.56 -7.33 -14.14
CA PHE A 26 14.58 -5.89 -14.43
C PHE A 26 13.28 -5.42 -15.11
N GLN A 27 12.75 -6.23 -16.03
CA GLN A 27 11.48 -5.93 -16.70
C GLN A 27 10.33 -5.85 -15.70
N VAL A 28 10.20 -6.84 -14.81
CA VAL A 28 9.14 -6.87 -13.79
C VAL A 28 9.25 -5.70 -12.83
N VAL A 29 10.45 -5.44 -12.27
CA VAL A 29 10.67 -4.33 -11.33
C VAL A 29 10.37 -2.98 -11.97
N THR A 30 10.78 -2.78 -13.23
CA THR A 30 10.53 -1.53 -13.95
C THR A 30 9.05 -1.32 -14.23
N LYS A 31 8.34 -2.38 -14.64
CA LYS A 31 6.87 -2.33 -14.81
C LYS A 31 6.15 -2.04 -13.50
N MET A 32 6.57 -2.63 -12.39
CA MET A 32 6.03 -2.33 -11.06
C MET A 32 6.28 -0.87 -10.64
N LYS A 33 7.49 -0.35 -10.85
CA LYS A 33 7.81 1.06 -10.55
C LYS A 33 6.96 2.01 -11.37
N ARG A 34 6.74 1.72 -12.66
CA ARG A 34 5.85 2.50 -13.52
C ARG A 34 4.42 2.43 -13.04
N LEU A 35 3.90 1.23 -12.79
CA LEU A 35 2.54 1.03 -12.28
C LEU A 35 2.30 1.82 -10.99
N LYS A 36 3.28 1.83 -10.08
CA LYS A 36 3.22 2.64 -8.85
C LYS A 36 3.00 4.13 -9.13
N LEU A 37 3.68 4.71 -10.12
CA LEU A 37 3.50 6.11 -10.49
C LEU A 37 2.10 6.36 -11.06
N VAL A 38 1.66 5.53 -12.00
CA VAL A 38 0.32 5.66 -12.61
C VAL A 38 -0.77 5.50 -11.56
N LEU A 39 -0.65 4.56 -10.63
CA LEU A 39 -1.59 4.38 -9.52
C LEU A 39 -1.57 5.55 -8.53
N LYS A 40 -0.42 6.18 -8.31
CA LYS A 40 -0.31 7.37 -7.47
C LYS A 40 -1.05 8.56 -8.11
N ASP A 41 -0.91 8.74 -9.42
CA ASP A 41 -1.60 9.79 -10.16
C ASP A 41 -3.11 9.51 -10.29
N PHE A 42 -3.48 8.25 -10.49
CA PHE A 42 -4.87 7.80 -10.44
C PHE A 42 -5.50 8.03 -9.05
N ASN A 43 -4.77 7.72 -7.98
CA ASN A 43 -5.21 8.03 -6.63
C ASN A 43 -5.34 9.54 -6.41
N LYS A 44 -4.44 10.35 -6.99
CA LYS A 44 -4.53 11.80 -6.86
C LYS A 44 -5.68 12.40 -7.67
N SER A 45 -6.01 11.87 -8.83
CA SER A 45 -7.11 12.39 -9.66
C SER A 45 -8.48 11.96 -9.15
N MET A 46 -8.64 10.70 -8.76
CA MET A 46 -9.94 10.14 -8.38
C MET A 46 -10.20 10.13 -6.88
N PHE A 47 -9.14 10.08 -6.07
CA PHE A 47 -9.24 9.78 -4.64
C PHE A 47 -8.45 10.73 -3.72
N SER A 48 -7.89 11.83 -4.23
CA SER A 48 -7.23 12.83 -3.35
C SER A 48 -8.26 13.58 -2.51
N ASP A 49 -9.42 13.86 -3.10
CA ASP A 49 -10.51 14.62 -2.51
C ASP A 49 -11.68 13.74 -2.07
N VAL A 50 -11.51 12.44 -1.77
CA VAL A 50 -12.65 11.61 -1.31
C VAL A 50 -13.32 12.22 -0.07
N GLU A 51 -12.52 12.75 0.86
CA GLU A 51 -13.03 13.44 2.05
C GLU A 51 -13.76 14.74 1.69
N ASN A 52 -13.22 15.54 0.75
CA ASN A 52 -13.83 16.80 0.29
C ASN A 52 -15.09 16.56 -0.56
N ASN A 53 -15.06 15.61 -1.48
CA ASN A 53 -16.19 15.19 -2.31
C ASN A 53 -17.33 14.64 -1.46
N ALA A 54 -17.04 13.86 -0.41
CA ALA A 54 -18.05 13.44 0.55
C ALA A 54 -18.71 14.64 1.23
N SER A 55 -17.92 15.66 1.61
CA SER A 55 -18.43 16.90 2.23
C SER A 55 -19.28 17.71 1.26
N ILE A 56 -18.83 17.88 0.01
CA ILE A 56 -19.55 18.62 -1.05
C ILE A 56 -20.88 17.93 -1.37
N LEU A 57 -20.89 16.60 -1.53
CA LEU A 57 -22.11 15.84 -1.79
C LEU A 57 -23.08 15.91 -0.61
N LEU A 58 -22.58 15.89 0.63
CA LEU A 58 -23.42 16.06 1.82
C LEU A 58 -24.06 17.46 1.86
N MET A 59 -23.30 18.51 1.55
CA MET A 59 -23.82 19.88 1.45
C MET A 59 -24.86 20.01 0.34
N ALA A 60 -24.61 19.40 -0.82
CA ALA A 60 -25.56 19.37 -1.94
C ALA A 60 -26.85 18.63 -1.56
N LEU A 61 -26.73 17.48 -0.88
CA LEU A 61 -27.87 16.70 -0.38
C LEU A 61 -28.70 17.50 0.62
N HIS A 62 -28.07 18.17 1.59
CA HIS A 62 -28.76 19.04 2.54
C HIS A 62 -29.48 20.20 1.84
N SER A 63 -28.87 20.79 0.80
CA SER A 63 -29.50 21.86 0.02
C SER A 63 -30.73 21.35 -0.73
N LEU A 64 -30.63 20.18 -1.38
CA LEU A 64 -31.75 19.56 -2.09
C LEU A 64 -32.89 19.18 -1.12
N GLN A 65 -32.55 18.59 0.03
CA GLN A 65 -33.53 18.25 1.07
C GLN A 65 -34.22 19.50 1.63
N SER A 66 -33.50 20.62 1.78
CA SER A 66 -34.09 21.89 2.17
C SER A 66 -35.07 22.42 1.12
N LYS A 67 -34.72 22.35 -0.17
CA LYS A 67 -35.61 22.73 -1.28
C LYS A 67 -36.84 21.82 -1.38
N LEU A 68 -36.69 20.52 -1.14
CA LEU A 68 -37.80 19.55 -1.09
C LEU A 68 -38.77 19.82 0.07
N ARG A 69 -38.29 20.34 1.20
CA ARG A 69 -39.19 20.76 2.30
C ARG A 69 -40.10 21.91 1.88
N GLU A 70 -39.62 22.81 1.01
CA GLU A 70 -40.42 23.92 0.48
C GLU A 70 -41.32 23.48 -0.69
N LYS A 71 -40.88 22.52 -1.51
CA LYS A 71 -41.61 21.98 -2.66
C LYS A 71 -41.56 20.45 -2.68
N PRO A 72 -42.46 19.77 -1.96
CA PRO A 72 -42.40 18.30 -1.79
C PRO A 72 -42.72 17.51 -3.06
N ASP A 73 -43.54 18.06 -3.95
CA ASP A 73 -44.09 17.36 -5.12
C ASP A 73 -43.31 17.64 -6.42
N ASP A 74 -42.15 18.31 -6.33
CA ASP A 74 -41.32 18.61 -7.49
C ASP A 74 -40.55 17.36 -7.95
N PRO A 75 -40.89 16.76 -9.11
CA PRO A 75 -40.32 15.49 -9.55
C PRO A 75 -38.82 15.61 -9.86
N ASP A 76 -38.35 16.78 -10.30
CA ASP A 76 -36.95 17.00 -10.64
C ASP A 76 -36.10 17.07 -9.37
N LEU A 77 -36.61 17.72 -8.31
CA LEU A 77 -35.93 17.75 -7.02
C LEU A 77 -35.90 16.38 -6.34
N ILE A 78 -36.97 15.58 -6.44
CA ILE A 78 -37.02 14.21 -5.92
C ILE A 78 -35.97 13.34 -6.63
N GLN A 79 -35.89 13.43 -7.96
CA GLN A 79 -34.93 12.65 -8.72
C GLN A 79 -33.48 13.08 -8.42
N ALA A 80 -33.22 14.38 -8.36
CA ALA A 80 -31.91 14.92 -8.01
C ALA A 80 -31.46 14.51 -6.59
N GLU A 81 -32.37 14.47 -5.62
CA GLU A 81 -32.08 14.00 -4.26
C GLU A 81 -31.69 12.52 -4.26
N LYS A 82 -32.46 11.67 -4.96
CA LYS A 82 -32.16 10.24 -5.09
C LYS A 82 -30.79 9.98 -5.71
N ASP A 83 -30.48 10.67 -6.80
CA ASP A 83 -29.19 10.52 -7.49
C ASP A 83 -28.03 11.01 -6.62
N THR A 84 -28.17 12.17 -5.98
CA THR A 84 -27.16 12.72 -5.06
C THR A 84 -26.96 11.84 -3.83
N SER A 85 -28.04 11.27 -3.29
CA SER A 85 -28.00 10.34 -2.15
C SER A 85 -27.26 9.05 -2.49
N ARG A 86 -27.53 8.46 -3.67
CA ARG A 86 -26.79 7.29 -4.17
C ARG A 86 -25.30 7.58 -4.32
N ASP A 87 -24.96 8.73 -4.89
CA ASP A 87 -23.57 9.13 -5.08
C ASP A 87 -22.86 9.41 -3.76
N TYR A 88 -23.55 10.03 -2.79
CA TYR A 88 -23.05 10.24 -1.44
C TYR A 88 -22.74 8.92 -0.73
N VAL A 89 -23.66 7.94 -0.76
CA VAL A 89 -23.43 6.61 -0.17
C VAL A 89 -22.21 5.94 -0.79
N ARG A 90 -22.06 6.00 -2.12
CA ARG A 90 -20.91 5.44 -2.83
C ARG A 90 -19.60 6.08 -2.36
N ILE A 91 -19.56 7.40 -2.26
CA ILE A 91 -18.36 8.14 -1.84
C ILE A 91 -18.08 7.95 -0.34
N SER A 92 -19.11 7.84 0.51
CA SER A 92 -18.91 7.57 1.95
C SER A 92 -18.28 6.20 2.18
N GLN A 93 -18.79 5.14 1.55
CA GLN A 93 -18.19 3.79 1.62
C GLN A 93 -16.74 3.78 1.11
N ALA A 94 -16.45 4.58 0.08
CA ALA A 94 -15.09 4.77 -0.41
C ALA A 94 -14.22 5.44 0.66
N LYS A 95 -14.68 6.56 1.25
CA LYS A 95 -13.99 7.27 2.34
C LYS A 95 -13.66 6.36 3.51
N GLU A 96 -14.61 5.55 3.96
CA GLU A 96 -14.42 4.59 5.04
C GLU A 96 -13.36 3.54 4.68
N SER A 97 -13.48 2.93 3.49
CA SER A 97 -12.52 1.95 3.00
C SER A 97 -11.10 2.52 2.95
N PHE A 98 -10.96 3.77 2.54
CA PHE A 98 -9.68 4.49 2.51
C PHE A 98 -9.11 4.69 3.91
N LEU A 99 -9.92 5.20 4.82
CA LEU A 99 -9.51 5.46 6.20
C LEU A 99 -9.18 4.18 6.95
N ALA A 100 -9.95 3.12 6.76
CA ALA A 100 -9.68 1.79 7.32
C ALA A 100 -8.33 1.22 6.82
N GLN A 101 -8.08 1.31 5.50
CA GLN A 101 -6.81 0.87 4.91
C GLN A 101 -5.62 1.69 5.45
N LYS A 102 -5.77 3.01 5.54
CA LYS A 102 -4.75 3.93 6.08
C LYS A 102 -4.51 3.69 7.57
N ALA A 103 -5.55 3.36 8.32
CA ALA A 103 -5.48 2.99 9.72
C ALA A 103 -4.97 1.56 9.95
N LYS A 104 -4.76 0.73 8.90
CA LYS A 104 -4.53 -0.73 8.92
C LYS A 104 -5.31 -1.44 10.05
N VAL A 105 -6.61 -1.23 10.08
CA VAL A 105 -7.55 -1.90 10.98
C VAL A 105 -8.16 -3.07 10.21
N GLU A 106 -8.04 -4.30 10.72
CA GLU A 106 -8.58 -5.50 10.07
C GLU A 106 -10.02 -5.83 10.53
N TRP A 107 -10.38 -5.43 11.75
CA TRP A 107 -11.68 -5.70 12.35
C TRP A 107 -12.51 -4.42 12.40
N LEU A 108 -13.43 -4.31 11.45
CA LEU A 108 -14.57 -3.42 11.52
C LEU A 108 -15.81 -4.32 11.64
N GLU A 109 -16.31 -4.49 12.86
CA GLU A 109 -17.67 -4.98 13.03
C GLU A 109 -18.60 -3.84 12.64
N GLY A 110 -19.47 -4.08 11.66
CA GLY A 110 -20.32 -3.05 11.05
C GLY A 110 -21.12 -2.29 12.09
N GLY A 111 -20.88 -0.98 12.17
CA GLY A 111 -21.54 -0.01 13.04
C GLY A 111 -21.45 1.38 12.41
N ASP A 112 -21.61 2.44 13.21
CA ASP A 112 -21.54 3.84 12.73
C ASP A 112 -20.27 4.15 11.92
N ASP A 113 -20.38 5.13 11.01
CA ASP A 113 -19.28 5.70 10.22
C ASP A 113 -18.12 6.19 11.13
N ASN A 114 -17.25 5.27 11.56
CA ASN A 114 -16.30 5.48 12.65
C ASN A 114 -15.02 6.18 12.17
N THR A 115 -15.19 7.22 11.36
CA THR A 115 -14.08 8.00 10.80
C THR A 115 -13.23 8.65 11.89
N ALA A 116 -13.83 9.06 13.01
CA ALA A 116 -13.13 9.56 14.19
C ALA A 116 -12.13 8.54 14.76
N PHE A 117 -12.55 7.28 14.89
CA PHE A 117 -11.66 6.18 15.31
C PHE A 117 -10.50 5.97 14.34
N PHE A 118 -10.75 6.02 13.02
CA PHE A 118 -9.68 5.90 12.03
C PHE A 118 -8.68 7.06 12.14
N HIS A 119 -9.15 8.30 12.23
CA HIS A 119 -8.28 9.46 12.40
C HIS A 119 -7.47 9.38 13.70
N ALA A 120 -8.09 8.96 14.81
CA ALA A 120 -7.42 8.76 16.09
C ALA A 120 -6.34 7.66 16.01
N THR A 121 -6.66 6.52 15.38
CA THR A 121 -5.71 5.41 15.17
C THR A 121 -4.55 5.82 14.27
N ILE A 122 -4.82 6.53 13.18
CA ILE A 122 -3.79 7.09 12.29
C ILE A 122 -2.89 8.05 13.07
N LYS A 123 -3.46 8.95 13.89
CA LYS A 123 -2.70 9.89 14.71
C LYS A 123 -1.82 9.18 15.74
N LYS A 124 -2.37 8.18 16.45
CA LYS A 124 -1.62 7.35 17.40
C LYS A 124 -0.44 6.65 16.73
N ARG A 125 -0.66 6.04 15.56
CA ARG A 125 0.42 5.38 14.80
C ARG A 125 1.47 6.36 14.31
N ARG A 126 1.07 7.51 13.77
CA ARG A 126 2.01 8.56 13.35
C ARG A 126 2.88 9.02 14.52
N ALA A 127 2.29 9.19 15.71
CA ALA A 127 3.03 9.54 16.92
C ALA A 127 3.98 8.41 17.34
N HIS A 128 3.51 7.15 17.35
CA HIS A 128 4.30 5.99 17.75
C HIS A 128 5.50 5.74 16.83
N TYR A 129 5.35 5.89 15.52
CA TYR A 129 6.44 5.68 14.55
C TYR A 129 7.27 6.94 14.28
N ARG A 130 6.96 8.08 14.92
CA ARG A 130 7.76 9.28 14.79
C ARG A 130 9.00 9.14 15.67
N VAL A 131 10.14 8.93 15.04
CA VAL A 131 11.44 9.03 15.70
C VAL A 131 11.73 10.51 15.95
N THR A 132 11.60 10.94 17.21
CA THR A 132 11.90 12.32 17.62
C THR A 132 13.34 12.49 18.04
N GLN A 133 13.92 11.46 18.63
CA GLN A 133 15.27 11.46 19.17
C GLN A 133 15.87 10.06 19.05
N ILE A 134 17.18 9.98 18.82
CA ILE A 134 17.94 8.73 18.90
C ILE A 134 19.20 8.95 19.72
N GLN A 135 19.73 7.90 20.32
CA GLN A 135 21.04 7.93 20.95
C GLN A 135 22.06 7.30 19.99
N SER A 136 23.12 8.04 19.67
CA SER A 136 24.24 7.52 18.87
C SER A 136 25.11 6.56 19.68
N ASP A 137 25.95 5.79 18.99
CA ASP A 137 26.94 4.90 19.61
C ASP A 137 27.94 5.64 20.52
N ALA A 138 28.15 6.94 20.27
CA ALA A 138 28.96 7.81 21.12
C ALA A 138 28.22 8.29 22.39
N GLY A 139 27.00 7.82 22.62
CA GLY A 139 26.15 8.22 23.75
C GLY A 139 25.43 9.56 23.57
N GLN A 140 25.64 10.27 22.46
CA GLN A 140 25.03 11.57 22.18
C GLN A 140 23.57 11.43 21.75
N LEU A 141 22.68 12.23 22.35
CA LEU A 141 21.28 12.37 21.96
C LEU A 141 21.15 13.29 20.73
N LEU A 142 20.63 12.74 19.64
CA LEU A 142 20.38 13.45 18.38
C LEU A 142 18.89 13.73 18.23
N ASN A 143 18.53 15.01 18.12
CA ASN A 143 17.14 15.49 18.06
C ASN A 143 16.82 16.20 16.73
N ASN A 144 17.85 16.50 15.94
CA ASN A 144 17.72 17.14 14.64
C ASN A 144 17.40 16.08 13.57
N PRO A 145 16.35 16.25 12.75
CA PRO A 145 15.97 15.28 11.73
C PRO A 145 17.10 14.88 10.76
N ASP A 146 17.98 15.81 10.40
CA ASP A 146 19.06 15.51 9.45
C ASP A 146 20.21 14.72 10.09
N ASP A 147 20.48 14.98 11.37
CA ASP A 147 21.47 14.20 12.14
C ASP A 147 20.94 12.79 12.44
N ILE A 148 19.63 12.66 12.71
CA ILE A 148 18.97 11.35 12.87
C ILE A 148 19.10 10.52 11.59
N LYS A 149 18.82 11.10 10.41
CA LYS A 149 18.98 10.40 9.12
C LYS A 149 20.41 9.93 8.91
N ARG A 150 21.39 10.81 9.14
CA ARG A 150 22.81 10.51 8.94
C ARG A 150 23.26 9.35 9.84
N ALA A 151 22.87 9.39 11.12
CA ALA A 151 23.18 8.31 12.06
C ALA A 151 22.56 6.96 11.64
N PHE A 152 21.34 6.96 11.08
CA PHE A 152 20.75 5.73 10.51
C PHE A 152 21.53 5.23 9.31
N GLU A 153 21.91 6.12 8.39
CA GLU A 153 22.71 5.76 7.21
C GLU A 153 24.05 5.17 7.62
N GLU A 154 24.79 5.85 8.51
CA GLU A 154 26.07 5.38 9.05
C GLU A 154 25.94 4.03 9.73
N PHE A 155 24.92 3.84 10.58
CA PHE A 155 24.66 2.57 11.25
C PHE A 155 24.45 1.43 10.24
N TYR A 156 23.58 1.61 9.24
CA TYR A 156 23.29 0.56 8.26
C TYR A 156 24.42 0.32 7.28
N VAL A 157 25.18 1.35 6.90
CA VAL A 157 26.41 1.20 6.11
C VAL A 157 27.43 0.36 6.88
N ASN A 158 27.61 0.62 8.17
CA ASN A 158 28.52 -0.15 9.03
C ASN A 158 28.02 -1.58 9.26
N LEU A 159 26.70 -1.77 9.44
CA LEU A 159 26.08 -3.07 9.67
C LEU A 159 26.14 -3.98 8.43
N LEU A 160 25.77 -3.45 7.27
CA LEU A 160 25.84 -4.18 6.00
C LEU A 160 27.28 -4.32 5.50
N GLY A 161 28.16 -3.45 5.99
CA GLY A 161 29.61 -3.56 5.88
C GLY A 161 30.16 -2.99 4.58
N CYS A 162 31.41 -2.53 4.67
CA CYS A 162 32.28 -2.39 3.51
C CYS A 162 32.82 -3.78 3.11
N CYS A 163 33.11 -3.97 1.81
CA CYS A 163 33.77 -5.19 1.33
C CYS A 163 35.05 -5.45 2.15
N LYS A 164 34.99 -6.41 3.07
CA LYS A 164 36.16 -6.90 3.80
C LYS A 164 36.86 -7.93 2.93
N GLU A 165 38.20 -7.96 2.99
CA GLU A 165 38.96 -9.09 2.45
C GLU A 165 38.52 -10.36 3.19
N VAL A 166 37.69 -11.15 2.52
CA VAL A 166 37.29 -12.47 2.99
C VAL A 166 38.39 -13.44 2.60
N GLN A 167 38.81 -14.27 3.56
CA GLN A 167 39.68 -15.38 3.22
C GLN A 167 38.96 -16.29 2.21
N PRO A 168 39.70 -16.81 1.22
CA PRO A 168 39.13 -17.77 0.29
C PRO A 168 38.55 -18.96 1.04
N VAL A 169 37.35 -19.35 0.65
CA VAL A 169 36.62 -20.46 1.26
C VAL A 169 37.47 -21.74 1.17
N HIS A 170 37.74 -22.37 2.32
CA HIS A 170 38.45 -23.65 2.34
C HIS A 170 37.52 -24.78 1.88
N VAL A 171 37.51 -25.01 0.56
CA VAL A 171 36.69 -26.01 -0.14
C VAL A 171 36.73 -27.41 0.53
N PRO A 172 37.89 -27.93 0.98
CA PRO A 172 37.95 -29.24 1.64
C PRO A 172 37.23 -29.31 2.99
N THR A 173 36.98 -28.18 3.67
CA THR A 173 36.17 -28.15 4.89
C THR A 173 34.68 -28.21 4.55
N ILE A 174 34.25 -27.53 3.49
CA ILE A 174 32.85 -27.60 3.02
C ILE A 174 32.48 -29.01 2.58
N HIS A 175 33.39 -29.70 1.89
CA HIS A 175 33.14 -31.06 1.39
C HIS A 175 33.04 -32.11 2.51
N ARG A 176 33.50 -31.80 3.72
CA ARG A 176 33.31 -32.64 4.92
C ARG A 176 31.98 -32.39 5.62
N GLY A 177 31.27 -31.33 5.25
CA GLY A 177 29.94 -31.03 5.77
C GLY A 177 28.91 -32.06 5.29
N LYS A 178 27.80 -32.16 6.02
CA LYS A 178 26.68 -33.03 5.63
C LYS A 178 26.09 -32.51 4.32
N VAL A 179 26.22 -33.29 3.25
CA VAL A 179 25.62 -32.98 1.95
C VAL A 179 24.13 -33.35 2.00
N MET A 180 23.28 -32.56 1.33
CA MET A 180 21.87 -32.91 1.19
C MET A 180 21.71 -34.22 0.41
N GLY A 181 20.71 -35.03 0.77
CA GLY A 181 20.38 -36.23 0.01
C GLY A 181 19.94 -35.91 -1.42
N GLU A 182 20.11 -36.86 -2.34
CA GLU A 182 19.80 -36.70 -3.77
C GLU A 182 18.35 -36.25 -4.01
N GLU A 183 17.39 -36.74 -3.22
CA GLU A 183 15.98 -36.33 -3.33
C GLU A 183 15.77 -34.85 -3.06
N LEU A 184 16.40 -34.31 -2.00
CA LEU A 184 16.28 -32.90 -1.64
C LEU A 184 17.03 -32.02 -2.64
N HIS A 185 18.16 -32.50 -3.18
CA HIS A 185 18.88 -31.83 -4.25
C HIS A 185 18.02 -31.75 -5.53
N ALA A 186 17.41 -32.86 -5.95
CA ALA A 186 16.52 -32.90 -7.09
C ALA A 186 15.31 -31.96 -6.91
N LEU A 187 14.77 -31.88 -5.68
CA LEU A 187 13.67 -30.97 -5.36
C LEU A 187 14.08 -29.49 -5.48
N LEU A 188 15.27 -29.10 -5.01
CA LEU A 188 15.73 -27.71 -5.03
C LEU A 188 16.22 -27.24 -6.41
N CYS A 189 16.75 -28.16 -7.22
CA CYS A 189 17.22 -27.86 -8.57
C CYS A 189 16.14 -28.02 -9.64
N ARG A 190 14.93 -28.46 -9.30
CA ARG A 190 13.82 -28.57 -10.26
C ARG A 190 13.44 -27.18 -10.79
N ALA A 191 12.95 -27.15 -12.02
CA ALA A 191 12.39 -25.92 -12.58
C ALA A 191 11.18 -25.46 -11.77
N VAL A 192 11.15 -24.17 -11.45
CA VAL A 192 10.00 -23.55 -10.75
C VAL A 192 8.76 -23.65 -11.64
N SER A 193 7.71 -24.27 -11.11
CA SER A 193 6.45 -24.43 -11.84
C SER A 193 5.56 -23.20 -11.72
N GLY A 194 4.72 -22.95 -12.73
CA GLY A 194 3.71 -21.89 -12.64
C GLY A 194 2.71 -22.10 -11.50
N LYS A 195 2.47 -23.35 -11.08
CA LYS A 195 1.65 -23.68 -9.92
C LYS A 195 2.28 -23.21 -8.61
N GLU A 196 3.59 -23.41 -8.43
CA GLU A 196 4.31 -22.91 -7.27
C GLU A 196 4.34 -21.38 -7.22
N VAL A 197 4.58 -20.72 -8.36
CA VAL A 197 4.55 -19.25 -8.44
C VAL A 197 3.17 -18.74 -8.02
N ARG A 198 2.11 -19.35 -8.54
CA ARG A 198 0.74 -19.01 -8.17
C ARG A 198 0.53 -19.24 -6.67
N GLN A 199 0.82 -20.42 -6.16
CA GLN A 199 0.62 -20.74 -4.74
C GLN A 199 1.38 -19.78 -3.82
N ALA A 200 2.63 -19.44 -4.15
CA ALA A 200 3.44 -18.49 -3.41
C ALA A 200 2.80 -17.09 -3.39
N ILE A 201 2.40 -16.57 -4.55
CA ILE A 201 1.76 -15.24 -4.65
C ILE A 201 0.46 -15.19 -3.83
N PHE A 202 -0.41 -16.20 -3.98
CA PHE A 202 -1.71 -16.25 -3.31
C PHE A 202 -1.62 -16.59 -1.81
N SER A 203 -0.48 -17.11 -1.34
CA SER A 203 -0.23 -17.33 0.09
C SER A 203 0.06 -16.04 0.86
N ILE A 204 0.38 -14.93 0.16
CA ILE A 204 0.67 -13.65 0.78
C ILE A 204 -0.65 -13.02 1.25
N PRO A 205 -0.81 -12.70 2.56
CA PRO A 205 -2.02 -12.08 3.04
C PRO A 205 -2.23 -10.70 2.38
N GLY A 206 -3.35 -10.53 1.68
CA GLY A 206 -3.61 -9.35 0.84
C GLY A 206 -3.64 -8.00 1.57
N THR A 207 -3.84 -7.99 2.89
CA THR A 207 -3.92 -6.77 3.72
C THR A 207 -2.62 -6.40 4.43
N LYS A 208 -1.58 -7.26 4.35
CA LYS A 208 -0.32 -7.01 5.06
C LYS A 208 0.51 -5.91 4.40
N ALA A 209 1.43 -5.35 5.20
CA ALA A 209 2.18 -4.16 4.85
C ALA A 209 2.84 -4.31 3.48
N PRO A 210 2.63 -3.35 2.57
CA PRO A 210 3.37 -3.36 1.33
C PRO A 210 4.86 -3.19 1.66
N GLY A 211 5.71 -3.92 0.94
CA GLY A 211 7.16 -3.68 0.98
C GLY A 211 7.51 -2.26 0.49
N PRO A 212 8.79 -1.94 0.31
CA PRO A 212 9.24 -0.63 -0.21
C PRO A 212 8.58 -0.25 -1.56
N ASP A 213 8.05 -1.23 -2.29
CA ASP A 213 7.32 -1.05 -3.54
C ASP A 213 5.89 -0.48 -3.36
N VAL A 214 5.33 -0.43 -2.15
CA VAL A 214 4.01 0.16 -1.80
C VAL A 214 2.80 -0.61 -2.39
N ILE A 215 3.03 -1.70 -3.11
CA ILE A 215 1.97 -2.56 -3.68
C ILE A 215 1.64 -3.66 -2.66
N VAL A 216 0.37 -3.79 -2.27
CA VAL A 216 -0.13 -4.88 -1.42
C VAL A 216 -0.59 -6.05 -2.29
N ALA A 217 -0.47 -7.28 -1.77
CA ALA A 217 -0.79 -8.51 -2.51
C ALA A 217 -2.28 -8.69 -2.88
N LYS A 218 -3.17 -7.82 -2.40
CA LYS A 218 -4.59 -7.80 -2.80
C LYS A 218 -4.81 -7.24 -4.21
N PHE A 219 -3.75 -6.80 -4.90
CA PHE A 219 -3.77 -6.25 -6.25
C PHE A 219 -2.92 -7.08 -7.20
#